data_AF-A0A4Q9WPD5-F1
#
_entry.id   AF-A0A4Q9WPD5-F1
#
_cell.length_a   1.000
_cell.length_b   1.000
_cell.length_c   1.000
_cell.angle_alpha   90.00
_cell.angle_beta   90.00
_cell.angle_gamma   90.00
#
_symmetry.space_group_name_H-M   'P 1'
#
loop_
_entity.id
_entity.type
_entity.pdbx_description
1 polymer ?
#
loop_
_entity_poly.entity_id
_entity_poly.type
_entity_poly.pdbx_seq_one_letter_code
_entity_poly.pdbx_strand_id
1 'polypeptide(L)' 'MYYNTNVKHTTLEEFVTTVNDLGVELVIDEALRLERKKQLVTLIDEALVNRNEDDFNQYTTELKHLEAFLNE' A
#
# COMPACT_ATOMS: atom_id res chain seq x y z
N MET A 1 -0.19 -12.30 7.77
CA MET A 1 -0.31 -11.50 9.00
C MET A 1 -1.53 -12.01 9.75
N TYR A 2 -1.36 -12.54 10.98
CA TYR A 2 -2.49 -13.00 11.80
C TYR A 2 -3.06 -11.79 12.54
N TYR A 3 -4.20 -11.26 12.08
CA TYR A 3 -4.91 -10.20 12.79
C TYR A 3 -5.71 -10.84 13.93
N ASN A 4 -5.17 -10.78 15.15
CA ASN A 4 -5.87 -11.27 16.33
C ASN A 4 -6.87 -10.21 16.79
N THR A 5 -8.07 -10.20 16.20
CA THR A 5 -9.16 -9.30 16.59
C THR A 5 -9.87 -9.82 17.83
N ASN A 6 -9.21 -9.69 18.99
CA ASN A 6 -9.86 -9.91 20.28
C ASN A 6 -10.72 -8.68 20.62
N VAL A 7 -11.85 -8.54 19.92
CA VAL A 7 -12.81 -7.45 20.14
C VAL A 7 -13.62 -7.79 21.40
N LYS A 8 -13.13 -7.36 22.56
CA LYS A 8 -13.93 -7.31 23.78
C LYS A 8 -14.84 -6.08 23.67
N HIS A 9 -16.14 -6.31 23.56
CA HIS A 9 -17.16 -5.27 23.48
C HIS A 9 -17.30 -4.51 24.80
N THR A 10 -16.94 -3.22 24.84
CA THR A 10 -17.34 -2.30 25.90
C THR A 10 -17.47 -0.86 25.40
N THR A 11 -18.68 -0.29 25.37
CA THR A 11 -19.01 1.12 25.07
C THR A 11 -18.85 1.65 23.62
N LEU A 12 -19.75 2.57 23.24
CA LEU A 12 -19.82 3.20 21.92
C LEU A 12 -18.59 4.08 21.62
N GLU A 13 -17.99 4.69 22.65
CA GLU A 13 -16.76 5.48 22.51
C GLU A 13 -15.56 4.62 22.09
N GLU A 14 -15.41 3.42 22.65
CA GLU A 14 -14.35 2.49 22.24
C GLU A 14 -14.53 2.06 20.78
N PHE A 15 -15.78 1.81 20.34
CA PHE A 15 -16.09 1.51 18.94
C PHE A 15 -15.76 2.69 18.00
N VAL A 16 -16.20 3.91 18.32
CA VAL A 16 -15.94 5.11 17.50
C VAL A 16 -14.43 5.40 17.40
N THR A 17 -13.70 5.25 18.51
CA THR A 17 -12.25 5.41 18.54
C THR A 17 -11.56 4.36 17.67
N THR A 18 -11.99 3.09 17.77
CA THR A 18 -11.42 2.00 16.97
C THR A 18 -11.68 2.17 15.47
N VAL A 19 -12.87 2.63 15.08
CA VAL A 19 -13.20 2.93 13.68
C VAL A 19 -12.41 4.13 13.17
N ASN A 20 -12.20 5.14 14.00
CA ASN A 20 -11.38 6.31 13.65
C ASN A 20 -9.91 5.91 13.46
N ASP A 21 -9.36 5.12 14.37
CA ASP A 21 -7.98 4.63 14.27
C ASP A 21 -7.79 3.76 13.02
N LEU A 22 -8.73 2.85 12.74
CA LEU A 22 -8.73 2.06 11.51
C LEU A 22 -8.84 2.95 10.25
N GLY A 23 -9.68 3.98 10.30
CA GLY A 23 -9.84 4.94 9.20
C GLY A 23 -8.55 5.72 8.93
N VAL A 24 -7.86 6.16 9.98
CA VAL A 24 -6.56 6.83 9.88
C VAL A 24 -5.50 5.88 9.31
N GLU A 25 -5.44 4.64 9.78
CA GLU A 25 -4.53 3.62 9.25
C GLU A 25 -4.77 3.37 7.75
N LEU A 26 -6.03 3.20 7.33
CA LEU A 26 -6.38 2.98 5.93
C LEU A 26 -5.99 4.16 5.03
N VAL A 27 -6.22 5.40 5.48
CA VAL A 27 -5.83 6.61 4.73
C VAL A 27 -4.31 6.75 4.61
N ILE A 28 -3.57 6.46 5.68
CA ILE A 28 -2.10 6.49 5.65
C ILE A 28 -1.57 5.41 4.71
N ASP A 29 -2.11 4.20 4.80
CA ASP A 29 -1.74 3.09 3.94
C ASP A 29 -2.00 3.41 2.46
N GLU A 30 -3.15 4.00 2.14
CA GLU A 30 -3.49 4.43 0.78
C GLU A 30 -2.52 5.50 0.29
N ALA A 31 -2.21 6.51 1.11
CA ALA A 31 -1.26 7.56 0.76
C ALA A 31 0.15 7.02 0.50
N LEU A 32 0.65 6.13 1.37
CA LEU A 32 1.96 5.48 1.20
C LEU A 32 2.00 4.62 -0.07
N ARG A 33 0.94 3.89 -0.38
CA ARG A 33 0.83 3.08 -1.60
C ARG A 33 0.82 3.95 -2.86
N LEU A 34 0.09 5.06 -2.85
CA LEU A 34 0.04 6.00 -3.99
C LEU A 34 1.42 6.64 -4.26
N GLU A 35 2.12 7.05 -3.21
CA GLU A 35 3.47 7.58 -3.34
C GLU A 35 4.46 6.52 -3.86
N ARG A 36 4.37 5.28 -3.36
CA ARG A 36 5.20 4.18 -3.86
C ARG A 36 4.95 3.89 -5.34
N LYS A 37 3.68 3.94 -5.78
CA LYS A 37 3.31 3.78 -7.19
C LYS A 37 3.96 4.86 -8.06
N LYS A 38 3.90 6.13 -7.65
CA LYS A 38 4.56 7.23 -8.38
C LYS A 38 6.06 7.02 -8.49
N GLN A 39 6.71 6.64 -7.39
CA GLN A 39 8.15 6.35 -7.37
C GLN A 39 8.54 5.23 -8.33
N LEU A 40 7.78 4.13 -8.35
CA LEU A 40 8.04 3.01 -9.26
C LEU A 40 7.92 3.43 -10.74
N VAL A 41 6.92 4.24 -11.08
CA VAL A 41 6.78 4.77 -12.45
C VAL A 41 8.00 5.61 -12.84
N THR A 42 8.46 6.49 -11.96
CA THR A 42 9.67 7.30 -12.21
C THR A 42 10.91 6.43 -12.39
N LEU A 43 11.10 5.40 -11.55
CA LEU A 43 12.23 4.48 -11.64
C LEU A 43 12.19 3.63 -12.92
N ILE A 44 11.00 3.23 -13.37
CA ILE A 44 10.80 2.55 -14.65
C ILE A 44 11.22 3.45 -15.81
N ASP A 45 10.79 4.72 -15.80
CA ASP A 45 11.18 5.69 -16.84
C ASP A 45 12.70 5.94 -16.84
N GLU A 46 13.33 6.04 -15.67
CA GLU A 46 14.79 6.15 -15.55
C GLU A 46 15.51 4.89 -16.05
N ALA A 47 14.99 3.70 -15.74
CA ALA A 47 15.53 2.43 -16.25
C ALA A 47 15.43 2.35 -17.78
N LEU A 48 14.35 2.84 -18.39
CA LEU A 48 14.19 2.95 -19.84
C LEU A 48 15.20 3.90 -20.46
N VAL A 49 15.42 5.08 -19.85
CA VAL A 49 16.42 6.06 -20.32
C VAL A 49 17.84 5.47 -20.26
N ASN A 50 18.15 4.76 -19.17
CA ASN A 50 19.46 4.14 -18.94
C ASN A 50 19.62 2.80 -19.68
N ARG A 51 18.59 2.30 -20.36
CA ARG A 51 18.53 0.98 -21.01
C ARG A 51 18.90 -0.16 -20.06
N ASN A 52 18.52 -0.03 -18.80
CA ASN A 52 18.72 -1.08 -17.79
C ASN A 52 17.50 -2.02 -17.77
N GLU A 53 17.65 -3.16 -18.43
CA GLU A 53 16.60 -4.17 -18.55
C GLU A 53 16.30 -4.88 -17.22
N ASP A 54 17.30 -5.08 -16.37
CA ASP A 54 17.14 -5.72 -15.07
C ASP A 54 16.28 -4.84 -14.14
N ASP A 55 16.64 -3.55 -14.03
CA ASP A 55 15.89 -2.58 -13.21
C ASP A 55 14.47 -2.39 -13.74
N PHE A 56 14.31 -2.30 -15.07
CA PHE A 56 13.00 -2.18 -15.70
C PHE A 56 12.09 -3.37 -15.36
N ASN A 57 12.61 -4.60 -15.50
CA ASN A 57 11.86 -5.81 -15.20
C ASN A 57 11.52 -5.91 -13.71
N GLN A 58 12.46 -5.53 -12.83
CA GLN A 58 12.25 -5.54 -11.39
C GLN A 58 11.15 -4.55 -10.97
N TYR A 59 11.26 -3.28 -11.35
CA TYR A 59 10.29 -2.25 -10.97
C TYR A 59 8.92 -2.49 -11.60
N THR A 60 8.87 -2.99 -12.84
CA THR A 60 7.60 -3.34 -13.49
C THR A 60 6.91 -4.51 -12.79
N THR A 61 7.67 -5.49 -12.32
CA THR A 61 7.12 -6.62 -11.55
C THR A 61 6.59 -6.16 -10.20
N GLU A 62 7.34 -5.29 -9.49
CA GLU A 62 6.90 -4.71 -8.22
C GLU A 62 5.61 -3.89 -8.40
N LEU A 63 5.51 -3.09 -9.47
CA LEU A 63 4.32 -2.32 -9.80
C LEU A 63 3.10 -3.23 -10.05
N LYS A 64 3.27 -4.33 -10.80
CA LYS A 64 2.19 -5.30 -11.05
C LYS A 64 1.71 -5.97 -9.76
N HIS A 65 2.62 -6.31 -8.84
CA HIS A 65 2.22 -6.87 -7.55
C HIS A 65 1.45 -5.86 -6.70
N LEU A 66 1.88 -4.59 -6.72
CA LEU A 66 1.21 -3.51 -6.00
C LEU A 66 -0.21 -3.25 -6.55
N GLU A 67 -0.40 -3.35 -7.87
CA GLU A 67 -1.72 -3.23 -8.50
C GLU A 67 -2.61 -4.48 -8.32
N ALA A 68 -2.02 -5.69 -8.28
CA ALA A 68 -2.78 -6.91 -8.00
C ALA A 68 -3.41 -6.86 -6.60
N PHE A 69 -2.70 -6.32 -5.61
CA PHE A 69 -3.21 -6.11 -4.26
C PHE A 69 -4.37 -5.09 -4.18
N LEU A 70 -4.59 -4.27 -5.23
CA LEU A 70 -5.70 -3.31 -5.30
C LEU A 70 -6.97 -3.89 -5.92
N ASN A 71 -6.87 -5.02 -6.63
CA ASN A 71 -7.98 -5.64 -7.35
C ASN A 71 -8.56 -6.88 -6.65
N GLU A 72 -8.01 -7.28 -5.50
CA GLU A 72 -8.56 -8.29 -4.56
C GLU A 72 -9.36 -7.62 -3.43
#